data_AF-A0A4P7VLN6-F1
#
_entry.id   AF-A0A4P7VLN6-F1
#
_cell.length_a   1.000
_cell.length_b   1.000
_cell.length_c   1.000
_cell.angle_alpha   90.00
_cell.angle_beta   90.00
_cell.angle_gamma   90.00
#
_symmetry.space_group_name_H-M   'P 1'
#
loop_
_entity.id
_entity.type
_entity.pdbx_description
1 polymer ?
#
loop_
_entity_poly.entity_id
_entity_poly.type
_entity_poly.pdbx_seq_one_letter_code
_entity_poly.pdbx_strand_id
1 'polypeptide(L)'
;MKSIYKFAIAVLALPFVLMSCSDDDDYEPGPAPAENCMSVYFPMQASYNYEFLADDDCIVPVTVKRAVSDEAVTIPLTVTSSEDSQGAFVIPSQVEFAAGEKEAVFYVDCSKLPVRAKCSFTVKLPAEYVNPYSEGTGDLTMYASIIGAWELWAENVPFTFQEKYNTVYSNIYAMRGTGKFKIENFIGSGIDLPFVVEDPSKEYAIITPTSNYDDYSNYVDQDDFNCWYFYDSENAYWPSWSPDGVTFPGISYALVYGYDDSYAYTYMRLSKNEGRFYFSMTYDDGTFGWNYVDFSYEPLFDPFE
;
A
#
# COMPACT_ATOMS: atom_id res chain seq x y z
N MET A 1 46.47 14.03 83.66
CA MET A 1 47.61 14.45 82.83
C MET A 1 47.06 15.10 81.56
N LYS A 2 47.46 16.36 81.29
CA LYS A 2 47.88 16.92 79.98
C LYS A 2 47.18 16.30 78.74
N SER A 3 46.55 17.04 77.82
CA SER A 3 46.99 18.29 77.18
C SER A 3 46.15 18.44 75.89
N ILE A 4 45.45 19.57 75.70
CA ILE A 4 45.72 20.60 74.65
C ILE A 4 45.09 20.32 73.26
N TYR A 5 44.10 21.15 72.96
CA TYR A 5 43.81 21.93 71.74
C TYR A 5 43.91 21.30 70.34
N LYS A 6 42.86 21.56 69.53
CA LYS A 6 42.89 22.35 68.27
C LYS A 6 41.44 22.65 67.81
N PHE A 7 41.05 23.94 67.76
CA PHE A 7 40.70 24.69 66.53
C PHE A 7 39.69 23.97 65.61
N ALA A 8 38.38 24.23 65.73
CA ALA A 8 37.62 25.36 65.15
C ALA A 8 37.46 25.30 63.63
N ILE A 9 36.27 24.89 63.13
CA ILE A 9 35.70 25.30 61.83
C ILE A 9 34.17 25.43 61.99
N ALA A 10 33.66 26.54 61.46
CA ALA A 10 32.35 27.14 61.59
C ALA A 10 31.15 26.24 61.19
N VAL A 11 30.10 26.30 62.01
CA VAL A 11 28.73 26.02 61.55
C VAL A 11 28.06 27.37 61.32
N LEU A 12 27.87 27.70 60.04
CA LEU A 12 27.04 28.77 59.54
C LEU A 12 25.65 28.67 60.17
N ALA A 13 25.21 29.72 60.85
CA ALA A 13 23.81 29.89 61.19
C ALA A 13 23.04 30.22 59.90
N LEU A 14 22.49 29.20 59.25
CA LEU A 14 21.46 29.35 58.23
C LEU A 14 20.11 29.41 58.94
N PRO A 15 19.39 30.55 58.92
CA PRO A 15 17.98 30.53 59.28
C PRO A 15 17.26 29.64 58.27
N PHE A 16 16.61 28.60 58.76
CA PHE A 16 15.56 27.91 58.02
C PHE A 16 14.49 28.95 57.70
N VAL A 17 14.60 29.56 56.52
CA VAL A 17 13.46 30.22 55.90
C VAL A 17 12.56 29.07 55.48
N LEU A 18 11.59 28.75 56.34
CA LEU A 18 10.39 28.07 55.93
C LEU A 18 9.78 28.96 54.84
N MET A 19 10.08 28.68 53.58
CA MET A 19 9.19 29.07 52.49
C MET A 19 7.88 28.36 52.78
N SER A 20 6.98 29.07 53.45
CA SER A 20 5.55 28.85 53.26
C SER A 20 5.35 28.77 51.76
N CYS A 21 4.85 27.64 51.26
CA CYS A 21 4.11 27.70 50.01
C CYS A 21 3.12 28.86 50.17
N SER A 22 3.11 29.79 49.24
CA SER A 22 2.01 30.74 49.15
C SER A 22 0.75 29.90 49.01
N ASP A 23 -0.19 30.04 49.94
CA ASP A 23 -1.53 29.44 49.89
C ASP A 23 -2.39 30.02 48.73
N ASP A 24 -1.77 30.62 47.71
CA ASP A 24 -2.41 30.99 46.44
C ASP A 24 -2.37 29.77 45.51
N ASP A 25 -3.03 28.70 45.96
CA ASP A 25 -3.54 27.66 45.06
C ASP A 25 -4.91 28.14 44.57
N ASP A 26 -4.93 29.12 43.67
CA ASP A 26 -6.10 29.46 42.86
C ASP A 26 -6.40 28.28 41.92
N TYR A 27 -6.94 27.20 42.49
CA TYR A 27 -7.39 26.03 41.74
C TYR A 27 -8.65 26.43 40.96
N GLU A 28 -8.49 26.66 39.67
CA GLU A 28 -9.62 26.71 38.75
C GLU A 28 -10.06 25.27 38.41
N PRO A 29 -11.30 24.87 38.74
CA PRO A 29 -11.82 23.58 38.34
C PRO A 29 -11.77 23.45 36.82
N GLY A 30 -11.38 22.28 36.33
CA GLY A 30 -11.40 22.01 34.89
C GLY A 30 -12.81 22.16 34.29
N PRO A 31 -12.91 22.31 32.97
CA PRO A 31 -14.18 22.54 32.29
C PRO A 31 -15.16 21.38 32.54
N ALA A 32 -16.35 21.70 33.03
CA ALA A 32 -17.42 20.71 33.14
C ALA A 32 -17.86 20.23 31.73
N PRO A 33 -18.23 18.95 31.58
CA PRO A 33 -18.87 18.49 30.34
C PRO A 33 -20.15 19.28 30.07
N ALA A 34 -20.50 19.41 28.78
CA ALA A 34 -21.77 20.02 28.40
C ALA A 34 -22.97 19.25 29.00
N GLU A 35 -24.07 19.98 29.26
CA GLU A 35 -25.31 19.37 29.71
C GLU A 35 -25.84 18.40 28.64
N ASN A 36 -26.16 17.16 29.02
CA ASN A 36 -26.52 16.06 28.10
C ASN A 36 -25.41 15.63 27.12
N CYS A 37 -24.14 15.86 27.44
CA CYS A 37 -23.01 15.39 26.65
C CYS A 37 -23.04 13.87 26.46
N MET A 38 -23.05 13.42 25.21
CA MET A 38 -23.07 12.00 24.87
C MET A 38 -21.72 11.29 25.08
N SER A 39 -20.68 12.05 25.39
CA SER A 39 -19.29 11.59 25.51
C SER A 39 -18.86 10.83 24.25
N VAL A 40 -18.88 11.50 23.10
CA VAL A 40 -18.36 11.02 21.82
C VAL A 40 -16.84 11.18 21.80
N TYR A 41 -16.13 10.18 21.30
CA TYR A 41 -14.66 10.16 21.26
C TYR A 41 -14.13 9.27 20.14
N PHE A 42 -12.90 9.54 19.73
CA PHE A 42 -12.10 8.59 18.96
C PHE A 42 -11.40 7.63 19.94
N PRO A 43 -11.66 6.31 19.87
CA PRO A 43 -10.85 5.32 20.58
C PRO A 43 -9.46 5.18 19.94
N MET A 44 -8.63 4.32 20.53
CA MET A 44 -7.42 3.84 19.85
C MET A 44 -7.81 3.21 18.50
N GLN A 45 -7.20 3.70 17.42
CA GLN A 45 -7.43 3.18 16.08
C GLN A 45 -6.51 1.99 15.81
N ALA A 46 -6.88 1.14 14.84
CA ALA A 46 -6.07 -0.01 14.45
C ALA A 46 -4.71 0.41 13.87
N SER A 47 -4.69 1.51 13.11
CA SER A 47 -3.47 2.16 12.65
C SER A 47 -3.68 3.68 12.59
N TYR A 48 -2.56 4.41 12.58
CA TYR A 48 -2.50 5.85 12.38
C TYR A 48 -1.65 6.23 11.16
N ASN A 49 -1.01 5.23 10.52
CA ASN A 49 -0.20 5.40 9.32
C ASN A 49 -0.62 4.35 8.29
N TYR A 50 -0.94 4.79 7.08
CA TYR A 50 -1.38 3.94 5.98
C TYR A 50 -0.47 4.15 4.78
N GLU A 51 -0.06 3.05 4.17
CA GLU A 51 0.73 3.04 2.95
C GLU A 51 -0.03 2.24 1.91
N PHE A 52 -0.21 2.82 0.74
CA PHE A 52 -0.94 2.24 -0.38
C PHE A 52 -0.06 2.17 -1.62
N LEU A 53 -0.34 1.22 -2.49
CA LEU A 53 0.01 1.31 -3.89
C LEU A 53 -1.13 2.00 -4.66
N ALA A 54 -0.81 2.61 -5.80
CA ALA A 54 -1.78 3.39 -6.57
C ALA A 54 -2.95 2.55 -7.13
N ASP A 55 -2.81 1.22 -7.17
CA ASP A 55 -3.83 0.25 -7.57
C ASP A 55 -4.59 -0.38 -6.38
N ASP A 56 -4.22 -0.05 -5.15
CA ASP A 56 -4.96 -0.48 -3.96
C ASP A 56 -6.25 0.33 -3.79
N ASP A 57 -7.23 -0.26 -3.12
CA ASP A 57 -8.37 0.48 -2.59
C ASP A 57 -7.90 1.37 -1.43
N CYS A 58 -7.59 2.63 -1.74
CA CYS A 58 -6.97 3.61 -0.85
C CYS A 58 -7.97 4.14 0.21
N ILE A 59 -8.50 3.25 1.05
CA ILE A 59 -9.57 3.56 2.00
C ILE A 59 -9.09 3.36 3.44
N VAL A 60 -9.29 4.37 4.29
CA VAL A 60 -8.96 4.33 5.71
C VAL A 60 -10.24 4.28 6.55
N PRO A 61 -10.47 3.22 7.33
CA PRO A 61 -11.57 3.17 8.28
C PRO A 61 -11.23 3.95 9.56
N VAL A 62 -12.16 4.78 10.02
CA VAL A 62 -12.03 5.53 11.28
C VAL A 62 -13.20 5.20 12.20
N THR A 63 -12.87 4.64 13.36
CA THR A 63 -13.86 4.28 14.39
C THR A 63 -14.12 5.47 15.30
N VAL A 64 -15.40 5.70 15.62
CA VAL A 64 -15.87 6.70 16.59
C VAL A 64 -16.79 6.01 17.59
N LYS A 65 -16.68 6.37 18.87
CA LYS A 65 -17.50 5.80 19.95
C LYS A 65 -18.24 6.85 20.72
N ARG A 66 -19.29 6.43 21.43
CA ARG A 66 -20.04 7.24 22.38
C ARG A 66 -20.43 6.44 23.61
N ALA A 67 -20.54 7.10 24.76
CA ALA A 67 -20.96 6.46 26.01
C ALA A 67 -22.49 6.37 26.13
N VAL A 68 -23.19 7.45 25.78
CA VAL A 68 -24.66 7.55 25.83
C VAL A 68 -25.23 7.27 24.44
N SER A 69 -26.10 6.26 24.32
CA SER A 69 -26.60 5.78 23.03
C SER A 69 -28.12 5.70 22.90
N ASP A 70 -28.88 6.24 23.85
CA ASP A 70 -30.34 6.05 23.89
C ASP A 70 -31.05 6.54 22.62
N GLU A 71 -30.59 7.65 22.04
CA GLU A 71 -31.17 8.26 20.84
C GLU A 71 -30.23 8.18 19.63
N ALA A 72 -30.80 8.21 18.42
CA ALA A 72 -30.03 8.37 17.20
C ALA A 72 -29.48 9.80 17.08
N VAL A 73 -28.32 9.98 16.46
CA VAL A 73 -27.66 11.29 16.37
C VAL A 73 -26.65 11.34 15.23
N THR A 74 -26.52 12.52 14.66
CA THR A 74 -25.52 12.86 13.64
C THR A 74 -24.52 13.82 14.25
N ILE A 75 -23.24 13.46 14.23
CA ILE A 75 -22.15 14.26 14.79
C ILE A 75 -21.40 14.93 13.63
N PRO A 76 -21.38 16.27 13.54
CA PRO A 76 -20.60 16.95 12.52
C PRO A 76 -19.11 16.79 12.80
N LEU A 77 -18.31 16.67 11.74
CA LEU A 77 -16.86 16.51 11.79
C LEU A 77 -16.20 17.78 11.27
N THR A 78 -15.23 18.31 12.02
CA THR A 78 -14.36 19.37 11.52
C THR A 78 -13.06 18.75 11.04
N VAL A 79 -12.73 18.96 9.77
CA VAL A 79 -11.52 18.40 9.16
C VAL A 79 -10.54 19.52 8.88
N THR A 80 -9.29 19.28 9.23
CA THR A 80 -8.16 20.14 8.88
C THR A 80 -7.05 19.29 8.27
N SER A 81 -6.37 19.81 7.26
CA SER A 81 -5.22 19.19 6.62
C SER A 81 -4.09 20.20 6.54
N SER A 82 -2.84 19.71 6.49
CA SER A 82 -1.70 20.59 6.19
C SER A 82 -1.86 21.18 4.78
N GLU A 83 -1.18 22.30 4.51
CA GLU A 83 -1.20 22.95 3.20
C GLU A 83 -0.81 21.97 2.08
N ASP A 84 0.22 21.14 2.33
CA ASP A 84 0.70 20.11 1.41
C ASP A 84 -0.25 18.90 1.26
N SER A 85 -1.31 18.82 2.07
CA SER A 85 -2.32 17.74 2.06
C SER A 85 -3.69 18.21 1.58
N GLN A 86 -3.81 19.44 1.09
CA GLN A 86 -5.06 20.00 0.59
C GLN A 86 -5.62 19.18 -0.58
N GLY A 87 -6.87 18.74 -0.47
CA GLY A 87 -7.55 17.96 -1.51
C GLY A 87 -7.12 16.49 -1.63
N ALA A 88 -6.17 16.04 -0.83
CA ALA A 88 -5.64 14.67 -0.85
C ALA A 88 -6.60 13.64 -0.20
N PHE A 89 -7.54 14.12 0.62
CA PHE A 89 -8.50 13.29 1.36
C PHE A 89 -9.93 13.69 1.04
N VAL A 90 -10.79 12.70 0.84
CA VAL A 90 -12.25 12.86 0.84
C VAL A 90 -12.79 12.28 2.14
N ILE A 91 -13.19 13.16 3.06
CA ILE A 91 -13.64 12.81 4.41
C ILE A 91 -15.10 13.25 4.55
N PRO A 92 -16.01 12.39 5.04
CA PRO A 92 -17.37 12.77 5.35
C PRO A 92 -17.44 13.94 6.34
N SER A 93 -18.40 14.85 6.15
CA SER A 93 -18.60 16.00 7.05
C SER A 93 -19.32 15.64 8.35
N GLN A 94 -19.78 14.40 8.49
CA GLN A 94 -20.53 13.92 9.65
C GLN A 94 -20.41 12.40 9.80
N VAL A 95 -20.67 11.92 11.01
CA VAL A 95 -20.84 10.49 11.33
C VAL A 95 -22.20 10.27 12.01
N GLU A 96 -22.86 9.18 11.68
CA GLU A 96 -24.20 8.86 12.19
C GLU A 96 -24.15 7.68 13.15
N PHE A 97 -24.86 7.80 14.27
CA PHE A 97 -25.12 6.71 15.20
C PHE A 97 -26.63 6.44 15.23
N ALA A 98 -27.02 5.20 15.01
CA ALA A 98 -28.40 4.77 15.25
C ALA A 98 -28.68 4.68 16.77
N ALA A 99 -29.95 4.77 17.16
CA ALA A 99 -30.36 4.57 18.56
C ALA A 99 -29.92 3.18 19.06
N GLY A 100 -29.37 3.13 20.26
CA GLY A 100 -28.74 1.95 20.86
C GLY A 100 -27.26 1.75 20.52
N GLU A 101 -26.80 2.21 19.34
CA GLU A 101 -25.44 1.95 18.85
C GLU A 101 -24.39 2.81 19.54
N LYS A 102 -23.29 2.20 19.99
CA LYS A 102 -22.18 2.89 20.68
C LYS A 102 -20.95 3.09 19.82
N GLU A 103 -20.93 2.52 18.63
CA GLU A 103 -19.81 2.55 17.70
C GLU A 103 -20.32 2.88 16.30
N ALA A 104 -19.57 3.71 15.59
CA ALA A 104 -19.78 3.99 14.18
C ALA A 104 -18.42 4.03 13.48
N VAL A 105 -18.41 3.74 12.18
CA VAL A 105 -17.22 3.81 11.33
C VAL A 105 -17.52 4.71 10.15
N PHE A 106 -16.64 5.66 9.86
CA PHE A 106 -16.64 6.36 8.59
C PHE A 106 -15.35 6.04 7.83
N TYR A 107 -15.39 6.23 6.51
CA TYR A 107 -14.30 5.90 5.61
C TYR A 107 -13.71 7.17 5.02
N VAL A 108 -12.38 7.25 5.02
CA VAL A 108 -11.63 8.32 4.37
C VAL A 108 -11.06 7.77 3.08
N ASP A 109 -11.41 8.42 1.97
CA ASP A 109 -10.86 8.10 0.66
C ASP A 109 -9.57 8.90 0.43
N CYS A 110 -8.49 8.14 0.23
CA CYS A 110 -7.11 8.58 0.06
C CYS A 110 -6.62 8.40 -1.40
N SER A 111 -7.50 8.09 -2.35
CA SER A 111 -7.14 7.87 -3.77
C SER A 111 -6.53 9.09 -4.46
N LYS A 112 -6.67 10.28 -3.86
CA LYS A 112 -6.12 11.55 -4.37
C LYS A 112 -4.77 11.93 -3.75
N LEU A 113 -4.18 11.05 -2.96
CA LEU A 113 -2.86 11.28 -2.39
C LEU A 113 -1.82 11.49 -3.50
N PRO A 114 -0.94 12.48 -3.38
CA PRO A 114 0.24 12.55 -4.23
C PRO A 114 1.16 11.34 -3.99
N VAL A 115 1.67 10.77 -5.08
CA VAL A 115 2.60 9.63 -5.04
C VAL A 115 3.92 10.03 -4.36
N ARG A 116 4.41 9.17 -3.47
CA ARG A 116 5.61 9.34 -2.63
C ARG A 116 5.61 10.58 -1.73
N ALA A 117 4.43 11.06 -1.38
CA ALA A 117 4.27 12.14 -0.40
C ALA A 117 3.46 11.65 0.80
N LYS A 118 3.95 11.95 1.99
CA LYS A 118 3.23 11.67 3.24
C LYS A 118 2.32 12.85 3.55
N CYS A 119 1.01 12.60 3.50
CA CYS A 119 -0.01 13.58 3.84
C CYS A 119 -0.63 13.26 5.20
N SER A 120 -1.28 14.26 5.80
CA SER A 120 -2.01 14.10 7.06
C SER A 120 -3.31 14.89 7.08
N PHE A 121 -4.25 14.36 7.87
CA PHE A 121 -5.47 15.06 8.23
C PHE A 121 -5.73 14.92 9.73
N THR A 122 -6.41 15.91 10.28
CA THR A 122 -6.93 15.90 11.64
C THR A 122 -8.44 16.07 11.59
N VAL A 123 -9.16 15.14 12.22
CA VAL A 123 -10.60 15.21 12.45
C VAL A 123 -10.84 15.63 13.89
N LYS A 124 -11.75 16.59 14.09
CA LYS A 124 -12.16 17.07 15.41
C LYS A 124 -13.65 16.89 15.61
N LEU A 125 -14.00 16.40 16.78
CA LEU A 125 -15.36 16.33 17.29
C LEU A 125 -15.74 17.68 17.94
N PRO A 126 -16.99 18.14 17.83
CA PRO A 126 -17.43 19.37 18.48
C PRO A 126 -17.41 19.23 20.00
N ALA A 127 -17.00 20.30 20.70
CA ALA A 127 -16.79 20.28 22.14
C ALA A 127 -18.05 19.94 22.95
N GLU A 128 -19.24 20.27 22.43
CA GLU A 128 -20.53 19.95 23.08
C GLU A 128 -20.82 18.44 23.15
N TYR A 129 -20.20 17.63 22.29
CA TYR A 129 -20.35 16.16 22.29
C TYR A 129 -19.23 15.44 23.03
N VAL A 130 -18.12 16.13 23.30
CA VAL A 130 -16.92 15.54 23.91
C VAL A 130 -16.93 15.76 25.41
N ASN A 131 -16.60 14.72 26.17
CA ASN A 131 -16.38 14.82 27.60
C ASN A 131 -14.87 14.90 27.85
N PRO A 132 -14.34 16.00 28.43
CA PRO A 132 -12.90 16.16 28.65
C PRO A 132 -12.31 15.12 29.61
N TYR A 133 -13.15 14.37 30.31
CA TYR A 133 -12.76 13.33 31.28
C TYR A 133 -13.12 11.91 30.82
N SER A 134 -13.61 11.72 29.59
CA SER A 134 -13.90 10.38 29.06
C SER A 134 -12.64 9.69 28.52
N GLU A 135 -12.78 8.39 28.26
CA GLU A 135 -11.79 7.62 27.52
C GLU A 135 -11.65 8.17 26.08
N GLY A 136 -10.44 8.12 25.51
CA GLY A 136 -10.17 8.54 24.14
C GLY A 136 -9.89 10.03 23.96
N THR A 137 -10.07 10.53 22.73
CA THR A 137 -9.75 11.91 22.35
C THR A 137 -10.85 12.52 21.47
N GLY A 138 -11.05 13.83 21.57
CA GLY A 138 -11.90 14.60 20.66
C GLY A 138 -11.25 14.91 19.32
N ASP A 139 -9.92 14.81 19.24
CA ASP A 139 -9.11 15.12 18.06
C ASP A 139 -8.32 13.88 17.62
N LEU A 140 -8.37 13.54 16.34
CA LEU A 140 -7.67 12.41 15.75
C LEU A 140 -6.84 12.87 14.55
N THR A 141 -5.53 12.62 14.58
CA THR A 141 -4.62 12.88 13.45
C THR A 141 -4.15 11.56 12.85
N MET A 142 -4.22 11.43 11.54
CA MET A 142 -3.78 10.25 10.80
C MET A 142 -2.91 10.65 9.61
N TYR A 143 -2.11 9.70 9.14
CA TYR A 143 -1.20 9.87 8.02
C TYR A 143 -1.45 8.81 6.96
N ALA A 144 -1.33 9.20 5.70
CA ALA A 144 -1.38 8.28 4.58
C ALA A 144 -0.46 8.71 3.44
N SER A 145 0.01 7.73 2.67
CA SER A 145 0.82 7.94 1.47
C SER A 145 0.57 6.86 0.43
N ILE A 146 0.57 7.24 -0.84
CA ILE A 146 0.74 6.29 -1.94
C ILE A 146 2.25 6.13 -2.16
N ILE A 147 2.81 4.96 -1.85
CA ILE A 147 4.27 4.73 -1.88
C ILE A 147 4.77 4.28 -3.26
N GLY A 148 3.88 3.75 -4.12
CA GLY A 148 4.22 3.30 -5.47
C GLY A 148 3.09 3.54 -6.46
N ALA A 149 3.45 3.93 -7.68
CA ALA A 149 2.54 4.04 -8.81
C ALA A 149 3.24 3.53 -10.08
N TRP A 150 2.45 3.06 -11.05
CA TRP A 150 2.99 2.61 -12.33
C TRP A 150 3.61 3.78 -13.09
N GLU A 151 4.92 3.73 -13.31
CA GLU A 151 5.66 4.67 -14.14
C GLU A 151 6.19 3.93 -15.37
N LEU A 152 6.18 4.59 -16.53
CA LEU A 152 6.80 4.04 -17.74
C LEU A 152 8.28 3.77 -17.45
N TRP A 153 8.68 2.51 -17.51
CA TRP A 153 10.03 2.07 -17.13
C TRP A 153 10.89 1.78 -18.35
N ALA A 154 10.34 1.17 -19.38
CA ALA A 154 11.00 0.98 -20.67
C ALA A 154 9.98 1.19 -21.79
N GLU A 155 10.32 2.05 -22.75
CA GLU A 155 9.44 2.41 -23.86
C GLU A 155 9.73 1.55 -25.09
N ASN A 156 8.67 1.16 -25.80
CA ASN A 156 8.75 0.51 -27.12
C ASN A 156 9.73 -0.67 -27.14
N VAL A 157 9.62 -1.56 -26.15
CA VAL A 157 10.48 -2.73 -26.01
C VAL A 157 10.13 -3.75 -27.09
N PRO A 158 11.10 -4.21 -27.91
CA PRO A 158 10.87 -5.26 -28.90
C PRO A 158 10.75 -6.63 -28.24
N PHE A 159 9.66 -7.32 -28.52
CA PHE A 159 9.41 -8.71 -28.15
C PHE A 159 9.54 -9.56 -29.42
N THR A 160 10.66 -10.28 -29.54
CA THR A 160 11.02 -11.04 -30.73
C THR A 160 10.77 -12.52 -30.50
N PHE A 161 9.83 -13.07 -31.28
CA PHE A 161 9.52 -14.49 -31.28
C PHE A 161 10.63 -15.28 -31.97
N GLN A 162 10.88 -16.50 -31.48
CA GLN A 162 11.76 -17.46 -32.15
C GLN A 162 11.33 -17.72 -33.60
N GLU A 163 10.02 -17.91 -33.80
CA GLU A 163 9.42 -18.22 -35.08
C GLU A 163 7.93 -17.78 -35.12
N LYS A 164 7.29 -18.03 -36.27
CA LYS A 164 5.88 -17.77 -36.58
C LYS A 164 5.49 -16.28 -36.64
N TYR A 165 5.67 -15.51 -35.57
CA TYR A 165 5.18 -14.14 -35.45
C TYR A 165 6.26 -13.09 -35.71
N ASN A 166 5.85 -11.92 -36.21
CA ASN A 166 6.76 -10.78 -36.29
C ASN A 166 7.08 -10.22 -34.90
N THR A 167 8.18 -9.48 -34.78
CA THR A 167 8.48 -8.71 -33.57
C THR A 167 7.34 -7.73 -33.28
N VAL A 168 6.88 -7.73 -32.04
CA VAL A 168 5.88 -6.79 -31.52
C VAL A 168 6.54 -5.86 -30.51
N TYR A 169 5.87 -4.75 -30.19
CA TYR A 169 6.41 -3.75 -29.28
C TYR A 169 5.44 -3.49 -28.14
N SER A 170 5.97 -3.37 -26.93
CA SER A 170 5.17 -3.02 -25.75
C SER A 170 5.97 -2.14 -24.80
N ASN A 171 5.27 -1.30 -24.06
CA ASN A 171 5.86 -0.57 -22.95
C ASN A 171 5.91 -1.47 -21.72
N ILE A 172 6.97 -1.32 -20.93
CA ILE A 172 7.08 -1.94 -19.61
C ILE A 172 6.99 -0.81 -18.59
N TYR A 173 6.14 -0.98 -17.59
CA TYR A 173 5.98 -0.07 -16.46
C TYR A 173 6.54 -0.73 -15.21
N ALA A 174 7.00 0.07 -14.27
CA ALA A 174 7.44 -0.40 -12.97
C ALA A 174 6.96 0.54 -11.86
N MET A 175 6.75 -0.03 -10.67
CA MET A 175 6.55 0.75 -9.45
C MET A 175 7.87 0.82 -8.70
N ARG A 176 8.52 2.00 -8.66
CA ARG A 176 9.84 2.15 -8.00
C ARG A 176 9.82 1.71 -6.54
N GLY A 177 10.92 1.12 -6.10
CA GLY A 177 11.11 0.62 -4.74
C GLY A 177 10.30 -0.62 -4.39
N THR A 178 9.52 -1.19 -5.34
CA THR A 178 8.66 -2.35 -5.06
C THR A 178 9.08 -3.63 -5.79
N GLY A 179 9.87 -3.52 -6.86
CA GLY A 179 10.19 -4.65 -7.74
C GLY A 179 9.01 -5.19 -8.55
N LYS A 180 7.88 -4.48 -8.59
CA LYS A 180 6.71 -4.79 -9.42
C LYS A 180 6.83 -4.16 -10.80
N PHE A 181 6.44 -4.93 -11.82
CA PHE A 181 6.46 -4.57 -13.23
C PHE A 181 5.11 -4.87 -13.87
N LYS A 182 4.84 -4.23 -15.01
CA LYS A 182 3.67 -4.48 -15.84
C LYS A 182 4.02 -4.29 -17.31
N ILE A 183 3.70 -5.28 -18.15
CA ILE A 183 3.69 -5.10 -19.61
C ILE A 183 2.25 -4.87 -20.03
N GLU A 184 1.95 -3.68 -20.55
CA GLU A 184 0.60 -3.37 -21.03
C GLU A 184 0.32 -4.06 -22.36
N ASN A 185 -0.92 -4.57 -22.52
CA ASN A 185 -1.32 -5.32 -23.72
C ASN A 185 -0.26 -6.38 -24.11
N PHE A 186 0.03 -7.27 -23.18
CA PHE A 186 1.14 -8.22 -23.24
C PHE A 186 1.17 -8.92 -24.60
N ILE A 187 2.22 -8.62 -25.39
CA ILE A 187 2.46 -9.16 -26.74
C ILE A 187 1.21 -9.17 -27.65
N GLY A 188 0.37 -8.14 -27.56
CA GLY A 188 -0.82 -7.96 -28.41
C GLY A 188 -2.06 -8.74 -27.96
N SER A 189 -2.07 -9.28 -26.73
CA SER A 189 -3.16 -10.12 -26.22
C SER A 189 -4.46 -9.39 -25.85
N GLY A 190 -4.42 -8.07 -25.73
CA GLY A 190 -5.48 -7.23 -25.20
C GLY A 190 -5.51 -7.14 -23.67
N ILE A 191 -4.56 -7.79 -22.98
CA ILE A 191 -4.54 -7.89 -21.51
C ILE A 191 -3.15 -7.54 -20.98
N ASP A 192 -3.10 -6.84 -19.86
CA ASP A 192 -1.84 -6.52 -19.17
C ASP A 192 -1.25 -7.74 -18.47
N LEU A 193 0.07 -7.84 -18.42
CA LEU A 193 0.77 -8.81 -17.60
C LEU A 193 1.53 -8.08 -16.47
N PRO A 194 0.96 -8.00 -15.26
CA PRO A 194 1.69 -7.56 -14.08
C PRO A 194 2.46 -8.73 -13.46
N PHE A 195 3.68 -8.45 -13.01
CA PHE A 195 4.58 -9.46 -12.47
C PHE A 195 5.58 -8.86 -11.48
N VAL A 196 6.23 -9.74 -10.73
CA VAL A 196 7.41 -9.41 -9.91
C VAL A 196 8.63 -10.13 -10.47
N VAL A 197 9.80 -9.54 -10.22
CA VAL A 197 11.09 -10.17 -10.50
C VAL A 197 11.65 -10.73 -9.19
N GLU A 198 11.77 -12.05 -9.10
CA GLU A 198 12.28 -12.73 -7.92
C GLU A 198 13.81 -12.66 -7.82
N ASP A 199 14.32 -12.26 -6.65
CA ASP A 199 15.75 -12.12 -6.37
C ASP A 199 16.52 -11.39 -7.49
N PRO A 200 16.38 -10.05 -7.59
CA PRO A 200 16.98 -9.26 -8.67
C PRO A 200 18.52 -9.31 -8.70
N SER A 201 19.15 -9.89 -7.68
CA SER A 201 20.60 -10.14 -7.66
C SER A 201 21.03 -11.31 -8.56
N LYS A 202 20.09 -12.18 -8.97
CA LYS A 202 20.36 -13.34 -9.83
C LYS A 202 20.61 -12.91 -11.26
N GLU A 203 21.49 -13.67 -11.93
CA GLU A 203 21.75 -13.45 -13.35
C GLU A 203 20.52 -13.73 -14.22
N TYR A 204 19.69 -14.69 -13.81
CA TYR A 204 18.41 -15.03 -14.41
C TYR A 204 17.35 -14.93 -13.31
N ALA A 205 16.84 -13.73 -13.08
CA ALA A 205 15.82 -13.47 -12.07
C ALA A 205 14.45 -13.88 -12.62
N ILE A 206 13.71 -14.69 -11.87
CA ILE A 206 12.46 -15.30 -12.36
C ILE A 206 11.37 -14.23 -12.44
N ILE A 207 10.58 -14.28 -13.52
CA ILE A 207 9.36 -13.48 -13.65
C ILE A 207 8.20 -14.30 -13.11
N THR A 208 7.50 -13.76 -12.11
CA THR A 208 6.32 -14.41 -11.52
C THR A 208 5.10 -13.49 -11.68
N PRO A 209 4.04 -13.92 -12.36
CA PRO A 209 2.85 -13.09 -12.56
C PRO A 209 2.16 -12.82 -11.22
N THR A 210 1.59 -11.63 -11.07
CA THR A 210 0.83 -11.26 -9.87
C THR A 210 -0.68 -11.25 -10.11
N SER A 211 -1.10 -11.17 -11.37
CA SER A 211 -2.48 -11.38 -11.82
C SER A 211 -2.48 -11.78 -13.29
N ASN A 212 -3.66 -12.05 -13.84
CA ASN A 212 -3.83 -12.53 -15.21
C ASN A 212 -3.06 -13.83 -15.51
N TYR A 213 -3.12 -14.75 -14.54
CA TYR A 213 -2.60 -16.10 -14.67
C TYR A 213 -3.54 -17.11 -14.02
N ASP A 214 -3.43 -18.35 -14.44
CA ASP A 214 -3.98 -19.51 -13.74
C ASP A 214 -2.85 -20.50 -13.49
N ASP A 215 -2.79 -21.02 -12.28
CA ASP A 215 -1.69 -21.87 -11.83
C ASP A 215 -1.77 -23.24 -12.52
N TYR A 216 -0.66 -23.73 -13.07
CA TYR A 216 -0.66 -25.03 -13.75
C TYR A 216 -0.96 -26.18 -12.80
N SER A 217 -0.59 -26.04 -11.52
CA SER A 217 -0.87 -27.02 -10.47
C SER A 217 -2.36 -27.24 -10.20
N ASN A 218 -3.24 -26.36 -10.69
CA ASN A 218 -4.68 -26.59 -10.67
C ASN A 218 -5.12 -27.76 -11.58
N TYR A 219 -4.26 -28.16 -12.52
CA TYR A 219 -4.57 -29.15 -13.57
C TYR A 219 -3.70 -30.41 -13.50
N VAL A 220 -2.62 -30.40 -12.70
CA VAL A 220 -1.68 -31.52 -12.57
C VAL A 220 -1.29 -31.76 -11.12
N ASP A 221 -0.97 -33.01 -10.78
CA ASP A 221 -0.58 -33.38 -9.41
C ASP A 221 0.84 -32.90 -9.03
N GLN A 222 1.68 -32.60 -10.02
CA GLN A 222 3.06 -32.15 -9.83
C GLN A 222 3.44 -31.19 -10.94
N ASP A 223 3.98 -30.04 -10.55
CA ASP A 223 4.53 -29.03 -11.46
C ASP A 223 6.02 -28.84 -11.15
N ASP A 224 6.86 -29.56 -11.89
CA ASP A 224 8.31 -29.49 -11.74
C ASP A 224 8.91 -28.20 -12.31
N PHE A 225 8.11 -27.38 -13.00
CA PHE A 225 8.61 -26.23 -13.76
C PHE A 225 8.03 -24.87 -13.35
N ASN A 226 7.21 -24.85 -12.29
CA ASN A 226 6.46 -23.68 -11.82
C ASN A 226 5.76 -22.95 -12.99
N CYS A 227 5.00 -23.72 -13.75
CA CYS A 227 4.28 -23.23 -14.91
C CYS A 227 3.01 -22.47 -14.50
N TRP A 228 2.58 -21.58 -15.38
CA TRP A 228 1.32 -20.89 -15.25
C TRP A 228 0.76 -20.60 -16.64
N TYR A 229 -0.56 -20.66 -16.79
CA TYR A 229 -1.18 -20.24 -18.02
C TYR A 229 -1.45 -18.74 -17.99
N PHE A 230 -1.23 -18.06 -19.11
CA PHE A 230 -1.72 -16.69 -19.29
C PHE A 230 -3.25 -16.70 -19.41
N TYR A 231 -3.93 -15.94 -18.55
CA TYR A 231 -5.36 -16.07 -18.31
C TYR A 231 -5.96 -14.71 -17.94
N ASP A 232 -7.16 -14.37 -18.43
CA ASP A 232 -7.88 -13.23 -17.88
C ASP A 232 -8.58 -13.63 -16.59
N SER A 233 -8.00 -13.25 -15.45
CA SER A 233 -8.58 -13.54 -14.14
C SER A 233 -9.87 -12.77 -13.85
N GLU A 234 -10.05 -11.58 -14.44
CA GLU A 234 -11.22 -10.73 -14.19
C GLU A 234 -12.46 -11.27 -14.92
N ASN A 235 -12.30 -11.65 -16.18
CA ASN A 235 -13.39 -12.14 -17.02
C ASN A 235 -13.49 -13.67 -17.10
N ALA A 236 -12.57 -14.37 -16.41
CA ALA A 236 -12.47 -15.82 -16.38
C ALA A 236 -12.39 -16.45 -17.78
N TYR A 237 -11.47 -15.95 -18.62
CA TYR A 237 -11.34 -16.40 -20.00
C TYR A 237 -9.89 -16.60 -20.44
N TRP A 238 -9.67 -17.53 -21.39
CA TRP A 238 -8.38 -17.76 -22.04
C TRP A 238 -8.19 -16.82 -23.22
N PRO A 239 -7.21 -15.89 -23.17
CA PRO A 239 -6.96 -14.98 -24.28
C PRO A 239 -6.64 -15.74 -25.57
N SER A 240 -7.31 -15.36 -26.65
CA SER A 240 -6.97 -15.81 -28.00
C SER A 240 -6.64 -14.62 -28.88
N TRP A 241 -5.45 -14.62 -29.47
CA TRP A 241 -4.94 -13.47 -30.21
C TRP A 241 -3.87 -13.86 -31.23
N SER A 242 -3.65 -12.98 -32.19
CA SER A 242 -2.45 -12.99 -33.04
C SER A 242 -1.52 -11.88 -32.51
N PRO A 243 -0.31 -12.20 -32.01
CA PRO A 243 0.58 -11.20 -31.43
C PRO A 243 0.82 -9.97 -32.31
N ASP A 244 1.07 -10.18 -33.60
CA ASP A 244 1.29 -9.10 -34.58
C ASP A 244 0.00 -8.65 -35.28
N GLY A 245 -1.15 -9.20 -34.89
CA GLY A 245 -2.48 -8.88 -35.43
C GLY A 245 -2.72 -9.35 -36.87
N VAL A 246 -1.76 -10.02 -37.51
CA VAL A 246 -1.82 -10.37 -38.94
C VAL A 246 -1.48 -11.83 -39.23
N THR A 247 -0.69 -12.48 -38.38
CA THR A 247 -0.22 -13.85 -38.58
C THR A 247 -1.19 -14.85 -37.99
N PHE A 248 -1.47 -15.92 -38.74
CA PHE A 248 -2.32 -17.04 -38.31
C PHE A 248 -1.58 -18.39 -38.52
N PRO A 249 -1.89 -19.44 -37.75
CA PRO A 249 -2.94 -19.52 -36.73
C PRO A 249 -2.61 -18.68 -35.49
N GLY A 250 -3.62 -18.09 -34.84
CA GLY A 250 -3.45 -17.31 -33.62
C GLY A 250 -3.22 -18.19 -32.39
N ILE A 251 -2.74 -17.61 -31.30
CA ILE A 251 -2.60 -18.27 -30.00
C ILE A 251 -3.99 -18.45 -29.39
N SER A 252 -4.27 -19.63 -28.83
CA SER A 252 -5.48 -19.93 -28.06
C SER A 252 -5.19 -20.30 -26.61
N TYR A 253 -3.99 -20.83 -26.34
CA TYR A 253 -3.47 -21.07 -24.99
C TYR A 253 -1.98 -20.78 -24.96
N ALA A 254 -1.52 -20.14 -23.90
CA ALA A 254 -0.10 -19.91 -23.63
C ALA A 254 0.24 -20.40 -22.23
N LEU A 255 0.90 -21.55 -22.13
CA LEU A 255 1.50 -22.05 -20.89
C LEU A 255 2.92 -21.51 -20.79
N VAL A 256 3.23 -20.78 -19.74
CA VAL A 256 4.53 -20.17 -19.48
C VAL A 256 5.32 -21.02 -18.50
N TYR A 257 6.60 -21.24 -18.79
CA TYR A 257 7.50 -22.03 -17.96
C TYR A 257 8.32 -21.11 -17.06
N GLY A 258 8.28 -21.33 -15.75
CA GLY A 258 9.03 -20.55 -14.77
C GLY A 258 10.52 -20.93 -14.75
N TYR A 259 10.84 -22.12 -14.23
CA TYR A 259 12.23 -22.60 -14.07
C TYR A 259 12.30 -24.12 -14.03
N ASP A 260 13.49 -24.71 -14.05
CA ASP A 260 13.78 -26.04 -13.50
C ASP A 260 14.94 -25.94 -12.50
N ASP A 261 15.22 -27.01 -11.76
CA ASP A 261 16.28 -27.09 -10.73
C ASP A 261 17.67 -26.57 -11.18
N SER A 262 17.91 -26.41 -12.49
CA SER A 262 19.19 -25.98 -13.07
C SER A 262 19.12 -24.66 -13.87
N TYR A 263 17.94 -24.23 -14.33
CA TYR A 263 17.81 -23.13 -15.29
C TYR A 263 16.45 -22.42 -15.22
N ALA A 264 16.44 -21.08 -15.24
CA ALA A 264 15.20 -20.31 -15.39
C ALA A 264 14.79 -20.24 -16.87
N TYR A 265 13.54 -20.58 -17.18
CA TYR A 265 13.01 -20.52 -18.55
C TYR A 265 12.49 -19.13 -18.89
N THR A 266 11.71 -18.56 -17.97
CA THR A 266 11.14 -17.22 -18.08
C THR A 266 11.80 -16.31 -17.05
N TYR A 267 12.51 -15.29 -17.51
CA TYR A 267 13.41 -14.51 -16.66
C TYR A 267 13.63 -13.09 -17.17
N MET A 268 14.17 -12.26 -16.28
CA MET A 268 14.86 -11.02 -16.59
C MET A 268 16.32 -11.09 -16.14
N ARG A 269 17.21 -10.55 -16.98
CA ARG A 269 18.63 -10.35 -16.68
C ARG A 269 18.86 -8.85 -16.54
N LEU A 270 18.58 -8.35 -15.35
CA LEU A 270 18.66 -6.91 -15.03
C LEU A 270 20.04 -6.32 -15.35
N SER A 271 21.12 -7.08 -15.15
CA SER A 271 22.49 -6.67 -15.46
C SER A 271 22.81 -6.55 -16.96
N LYS A 272 21.99 -7.13 -17.83
CA LYS A 272 22.16 -7.13 -19.29
C LYS A 272 21.04 -6.44 -20.05
N ASN A 273 20.03 -5.95 -19.33
CA ASN A 273 18.83 -5.36 -19.89
C ASN A 273 18.12 -6.23 -20.94
N GLU A 274 18.02 -7.53 -20.66
CA GLU A 274 17.33 -8.49 -21.52
C GLU A 274 16.47 -9.43 -20.69
N GLY A 275 15.51 -10.07 -21.33
CA GLY A 275 14.69 -11.09 -20.71
C GLY A 275 14.11 -12.03 -21.75
N ARG A 276 13.46 -13.07 -21.24
CA ARG A 276 12.85 -14.12 -22.05
C ARG A 276 11.55 -14.56 -21.39
N PHE A 277 10.54 -14.79 -22.22
CA PHE A 277 9.43 -15.66 -21.87
C PHE A 277 9.52 -16.95 -22.66
N TYR A 278 9.30 -18.08 -22.00
CA TYR A 278 9.29 -19.40 -22.63
C TYR A 278 7.88 -19.99 -22.54
N PHE A 279 7.32 -20.33 -23.69
CA PHE A 279 5.95 -20.74 -23.85
C PHE A 279 5.82 -22.12 -24.50
N SER A 280 4.75 -22.78 -24.09
CA SER A 280 4.10 -23.87 -24.78
C SER A 280 2.78 -23.30 -25.31
N MET A 281 2.70 -23.10 -26.63
CA MET A 281 1.56 -22.43 -27.29
C MET A 281 0.69 -23.43 -28.04
N THR A 282 -0.61 -23.37 -27.77
CA THR A 282 -1.64 -24.02 -28.59
C THR A 282 -2.29 -22.98 -29.48
N TYR A 283 -2.47 -23.32 -30.75
CA TYR A 283 -2.99 -22.41 -31.77
C TYR A 283 -4.47 -22.69 -32.11
N ASP A 284 -5.14 -21.73 -32.74
CA ASP A 284 -6.57 -21.80 -33.10
C ASP A 284 -6.93 -22.92 -34.10
N ASP A 285 -5.95 -23.41 -34.87
CA ASP A 285 -6.06 -24.56 -35.76
C ASP A 285 -5.82 -25.92 -35.05
N GLY A 286 -5.61 -25.89 -33.72
CA GLY A 286 -5.34 -27.06 -32.90
C GLY A 286 -3.89 -27.55 -32.94
N THR A 287 -3.01 -26.87 -33.66
CA THR A 287 -1.57 -27.17 -33.61
C THR A 287 -0.94 -26.70 -32.31
N PHE A 288 0.27 -27.19 -32.03
CA PHE A 288 1.00 -26.93 -30.81
C PHE A 288 2.48 -26.67 -31.10
N GLY A 289 3.13 -25.78 -30.36
CA GLY A 289 4.57 -25.53 -30.50
C GLY A 289 5.22 -24.85 -29.30
N TRP A 290 6.46 -25.23 -29.04
CA TRP A 290 7.35 -24.58 -28.09
C TRP A 290 7.93 -23.32 -28.69
N ASN A 291 7.86 -22.21 -27.98
CA ASN A 291 8.34 -20.92 -28.46
C ASN A 291 9.00 -20.16 -27.32
N TYR A 292 9.92 -19.28 -27.66
CA TYR A 292 10.39 -18.25 -26.74
C TYR A 292 10.25 -16.86 -27.38
N VAL A 293 10.08 -15.88 -26.50
CA VAL A 293 10.04 -14.47 -26.85
C VAL A 293 11.15 -13.78 -26.08
N ASP A 294 12.16 -13.33 -26.82
CA ASP A 294 13.25 -12.54 -26.27
C ASP A 294 12.89 -11.05 -26.31
N PHE A 295 13.28 -10.33 -25.27
CA PHE A 295 13.12 -8.88 -25.23
C PHE A 295 14.37 -8.22 -24.65
N SER A 296 14.67 -7.03 -25.15
CA SER A 296 15.78 -6.20 -24.68
C SER A 296 15.27 -4.78 -24.45
N TYR A 297 15.62 -4.18 -23.33
CA TYR A 297 15.03 -2.92 -22.89
C TYR A 297 16.10 -1.87 -22.55
N GLU A 298 15.69 -0.61 -22.47
CA GLU A 298 16.51 0.47 -21.92
C GLU A 298 15.73 1.09 -20.76
N PRO A 299 16.13 0.84 -19.49
CA PRO A 299 15.37 1.32 -18.35
C PRO A 299 15.54 2.83 -18.18
N LEU A 300 14.42 3.55 -17.97
CA LEU A 300 14.39 4.98 -17.66
C LEU A 300 14.81 5.28 -16.21
N PHE A 301 14.75 4.27 -15.35
CA PHE A 301 15.14 4.35 -13.94
C PHE A 301 15.42 2.96 -13.34
N ASP A 302 16.06 2.92 -12.17
CA ASP A 302 16.17 1.70 -11.38
C ASP A 302 14.83 1.41 -10.66
N PRO A 303 14.16 0.29 -10.94
CA PRO A 303 12.87 -0.05 -10.34
C PRO A 303 12.98 -0.52 -8.88
N PHE A 304 14.20 -0.73 -8.36
CA PHE A 304 14.46 -1.17 -6.99
C PHE A 304 14.94 -0.04 -6.05
N GLU A 305 15.22 1.15 -6.59
CA GLU A 305 15.54 2.37 -5.83
C GLU A 305 14.32 3.20 -5.42
#